data_AF-A0A875S651-F1
#
_entry.id   AF-A0A875S651-F1
#
_cell.length_a   1.000
_cell.length_b   1.000
_cell.length_c   1.000
_cell.angle_alpha   90.00
_cell.angle_beta   90.00
_cell.angle_gamma   90.00
#
_symmetry.space_group_name_H-M   'P 1'
#
loop_
_entity.id
_entity.type
_entity.pdbx_description
1 polymer ?
#
loop_
_entity_poly.entity_id
_entity_poly.type
_entity_poly.pdbx_seq_one_letter_code
_entity_poly.pdbx_strand_id
1 'polypeptide(L)'
;MAATKRKRTRGKEVGEEAVAETEEEGEAEAEEEEEEAEEKAEEEAEEKTSSPKDQKPNDDLGISKIEVDNEEAMDEEPLEEEERKRIVNYEFDGRKYSYKEKPSVIEEKEGKIEFRVVNNDGKGDELIILTGLKNIFQKQLPEMPKAYITRLVFDRSHVSIAVVRKPLIVVGGITIKPFESHHFAEIVFCAISSSEQVRGYGAHMMNHLKTYVRGTMDVKYFLTYADNYAIGYFKKQGFTKEITLPKKLWMGYIKDYEGGTLMQCTMLPRIRYLDGPKILSLQRAAILKKIRSIGHSHLVRPGLKHFKENTPSPLDPLTIPGIREAGWTKEMDDLAQQPKRSPHYAVMMTLLTEMMNHPSNWPFLQPVNKDEVADYYQVITEPMDLSTMEVKLDSNAYEALDDFLYDCKLIFANCRQYNGENTTFFKNANKLEKVLINKLKDFPEYSQYVDMLQQ
;
A
#
# COMPACT_ATOMS: atom_id res chain seq x y z
N MET A 1 12.01 -64.25 -1.00
CA MET A 1 10.60 -64.46 -0.58
C MET A 1 10.44 -63.92 0.84
N ALA A 2 9.83 -62.74 0.99
CA ALA A 2 9.16 -62.30 2.22
C ALA A 2 8.39 -61.01 1.85
N ALA A 3 7.07 -61.14 1.76
CA ALA A 3 6.15 -60.07 1.40
C ALA A 3 5.53 -59.50 2.67
N THR A 4 5.64 -58.19 2.89
CA THR A 4 4.97 -57.50 4.00
C THR A 4 3.91 -56.56 3.40
N LYS A 5 2.64 -56.91 3.62
CA LYS A 5 1.45 -56.14 3.23
C LYS A 5 1.45 -54.75 3.88
N ARG A 6 1.50 -53.68 3.09
CA ARG A 6 1.11 -52.32 3.53
C ARG A 6 -0.39 -52.14 3.32
N LYS A 7 -1.13 -51.87 4.40
CA LYS A 7 -2.51 -51.38 4.42
C LYS A 7 -2.52 -49.96 3.82
N ARG A 8 -3.38 -49.71 2.83
CA ARG A 8 -3.74 -48.36 2.37
C ARG A 8 -4.73 -47.76 3.38
N THR A 9 -4.34 -46.69 4.07
CA THR A 9 -5.25 -45.75 4.72
C THR A 9 -5.45 -44.57 3.76
N ARG A 10 -6.69 -44.37 3.33
CA ARG A 10 -7.16 -43.24 2.52
C ARG A 10 -7.84 -42.30 3.51
N GLY A 11 -7.30 -41.09 3.69
CA GLY A 11 -7.91 -40.06 4.54
C GLY A 11 -6.89 -39.14 5.22
N LYS A 12 -6.54 -38.04 4.52
CA LYS A 12 -6.06 -36.73 5.02
C LYS A 12 -5.28 -36.05 3.89
N GLU A 13 -5.98 -35.50 2.91
CA GLU A 13 -5.41 -34.58 1.89
C GLU A 13 -6.40 -33.47 1.51
N VAL A 14 -7.57 -33.37 2.17
CA VAL A 14 -8.64 -32.41 1.83
C VAL A 14 -8.62 -31.18 2.76
N GLY A 15 -7.67 -31.11 3.70
CA GLY A 15 -7.63 -30.06 4.73
C GLY A 15 -6.56 -28.99 4.56
N GLU A 16 -5.56 -29.18 3.69
CA GLU A 16 -4.49 -28.19 3.47
C GLU A 16 -4.81 -27.25 2.29
N GLU A 17 -5.49 -27.72 1.24
CA GLU A 17 -5.92 -26.86 0.12
C GLU A 17 -7.01 -25.85 0.55
N ALA A 18 -7.93 -26.26 1.44
CA ALA A 18 -9.02 -25.39 1.90
C ALA A 18 -8.55 -24.26 2.84
N VAL A 19 -7.42 -24.43 3.53
CA VAL A 19 -6.86 -23.40 4.42
C VAL A 19 -6.08 -22.36 3.62
N ALA A 20 -5.34 -22.79 2.59
CA ALA A 20 -4.63 -21.88 1.68
C ALA A 20 -5.60 -21.03 0.83
N GLU A 21 -6.73 -21.60 0.38
CA GLU A 21 -7.77 -20.85 -0.33
C GLU A 21 -8.45 -19.79 0.58
N THR A 22 -8.66 -20.08 1.87
CA THR A 22 -9.23 -19.10 2.81
C THR A 22 -8.25 -17.98 3.21
N GLU A 23 -6.94 -18.25 3.20
CA GLU A 23 -5.91 -17.25 3.45
C GLU A 23 -5.76 -16.26 2.27
N GLU A 24 -5.76 -16.76 1.02
CA GLU A 24 -5.73 -15.90 -0.18
C GLU A 24 -7.00 -15.06 -0.36
N GLU A 25 -8.19 -15.59 -0.02
CA GLU A 25 -9.45 -14.82 -0.06
C GLU A 25 -9.50 -13.73 1.02
N GLY A 26 -8.93 -14.00 2.21
CA GLY A 26 -8.88 -13.04 3.31
C GLY A 26 -7.93 -11.85 3.07
N GLU A 27 -6.78 -12.09 2.43
CA GLU A 27 -5.86 -11.02 2.03
C GLU A 27 -6.44 -10.16 0.90
N ALA A 28 -7.12 -10.77 -0.09
CA ALA A 28 -7.70 -10.03 -1.21
C ALA A 28 -8.89 -9.14 -0.78
N GLU A 29 -9.73 -9.58 0.16
CA GLU A 29 -10.84 -8.76 0.67
C GLU A 29 -10.35 -7.61 1.58
N ALA A 30 -9.27 -7.82 2.35
CA ALA A 30 -8.67 -6.77 3.17
C ALA A 30 -8.04 -5.66 2.30
N GLU A 31 -7.44 -6.02 1.17
CA GLU A 31 -6.91 -5.06 0.20
C GLU A 31 -8.03 -4.25 -0.49
N GLU A 32 -9.19 -4.87 -0.81
CA GLU A 32 -10.34 -4.15 -1.39
C GLU A 32 -11.00 -3.17 -0.38
N GLU A 33 -11.10 -3.53 0.90
CA GLU A 33 -11.64 -2.64 1.94
C GLU A 33 -10.71 -1.45 2.26
N GLU A 34 -9.39 -1.65 2.19
CA GLU A 34 -8.40 -0.58 2.38
C GLU A 34 -8.39 0.40 1.19
N GLU A 35 -8.56 -0.10 -0.06
CA GLU A 35 -8.73 0.74 -1.25
C GLU A 35 -10.03 1.57 -1.20
N GLU A 36 -11.17 1.00 -0.78
CA GLU A 36 -12.43 1.76 -0.64
C GLU A 36 -12.38 2.82 0.48
N ALA A 37 -11.62 2.56 1.55
CA ALA A 37 -11.45 3.50 2.65
C ALA A 37 -10.54 4.68 2.27
N GLU A 38 -9.47 4.44 1.49
CA GLU A 38 -8.60 5.49 0.96
C GLU A 38 -9.33 6.34 -0.09
N GLU A 39 -10.14 5.75 -0.97
CA GLU A 39 -10.90 6.49 -2.01
C GLU A 39 -11.94 7.43 -1.38
N LYS A 40 -12.61 7.01 -0.28
CA LYS A 40 -13.51 7.87 0.50
C LYS A 40 -12.77 8.98 1.26
N ALA A 41 -11.56 8.72 1.74
CA ALA A 41 -10.75 9.73 2.42
C ALA A 41 -10.23 10.82 1.46
N GLU A 42 -9.95 10.46 0.20
CA GLU A 42 -9.63 11.42 -0.87
C GLU A 42 -10.84 12.29 -1.25
N GLU A 43 -12.05 11.72 -1.37
CA GLU A 43 -13.28 12.48 -1.62
C GLU A 43 -13.60 13.48 -0.47
N GLU A 44 -13.45 13.08 0.79
CA GLU A 44 -13.69 13.97 1.94
C GLU A 44 -12.64 15.09 2.08
N ALA A 45 -11.43 14.90 1.55
CA ALA A 45 -10.37 15.91 1.57
C ALA A 45 -10.60 17.00 0.51
N GLU A 46 -11.23 16.67 -0.61
CA GLU A 46 -11.61 17.64 -1.65
C GLU A 46 -12.76 18.54 -1.19
N GLU A 47 -13.73 18.03 -0.42
CA GLU A 47 -14.92 18.77 0.00
C GLU A 47 -14.64 19.83 1.10
N LYS A 48 -13.57 19.67 1.90
CA LYS A 48 -13.25 20.57 3.03
C LYS A 48 -12.46 21.83 2.67
N THR A 49 -12.17 22.09 1.39
CA THR A 49 -11.41 23.28 0.97
C THR A 49 -12.27 24.51 0.62
N SER A 50 -13.60 24.44 0.65
CA SER A 50 -14.46 25.63 0.50
C SER A 50 -14.88 26.22 1.85
N SER A 51 -14.18 27.25 2.32
CA SER A 51 -14.63 28.09 3.44
C SER A 51 -15.43 29.33 2.97
N PRO A 52 -16.32 29.90 3.80
CA PRO A 52 -17.43 30.72 3.36
C PRO A 52 -17.11 32.22 3.20
N LYS A 53 -17.80 32.86 2.26
CA LYS A 53 -17.75 34.31 1.97
C LYS A 53 -18.48 35.12 3.04
N ASP A 54 -17.79 36.07 3.67
CA ASP A 54 -18.40 37.17 4.43
C ASP A 54 -18.22 38.53 3.72
N GLN A 55 -19.24 39.38 3.84
CA GLN A 55 -19.45 40.60 3.06
C GLN A 55 -19.00 41.89 3.77
N LYS A 56 -18.64 42.89 2.92
CA LYS A 56 -18.66 44.37 3.06
C LYS A 56 -17.36 45.08 3.50
N PRO A 57 -17.21 46.40 3.22
CA PRO A 57 -17.32 47.09 1.93
C PRO A 57 -16.09 48.00 1.63
N ASN A 58 -16.05 48.53 0.41
CA ASN A 58 -15.08 49.47 -0.20
C ASN A 58 -14.40 50.49 0.73
N ASP A 59 -13.13 50.78 0.43
CA ASP A 59 -12.65 52.16 0.29
C ASP A 59 -11.58 52.29 -0.81
N ASP A 60 -11.77 53.37 -1.55
CA ASP A 60 -11.03 53.92 -2.70
C ASP A 60 -9.58 54.26 -2.35
N LEU A 61 -8.67 54.10 -3.32
CA LEU A 61 -7.54 55.01 -3.60
C LEU A 61 -6.82 54.51 -4.87
N GLY A 62 -7.13 55.15 -6.00
CA GLY A 62 -6.56 54.83 -7.30
C GLY A 62 -5.07 55.17 -7.46
N ILE A 63 -4.43 54.48 -8.41
CA ILE A 63 -3.26 54.94 -9.18
C ILE A 63 -3.20 54.16 -10.52
N SER A 64 -3.20 54.95 -11.59
CA SER A 64 -2.74 54.74 -12.98
C SER A 64 -2.88 53.39 -13.68
N LYS A 65 -3.69 53.41 -14.75
CA LYS A 65 -3.65 52.53 -15.92
C LYS A 65 -2.22 52.35 -16.44
N ILE A 66 -1.73 51.12 -16.39
CA ILE A 66 -0.72 50.60 -17.30
C ILE A 66 -1.43 49.48 -18.07
N GLU A 67 -1.62 49.70 -19.36
CA GLU A 67 -2.08 48.68 -20.29
C GLU A 67 -0.98 47.62 -20.40
N VAL A 68 -1.26 46.43 -19.88
CA VAL A 68 -0.46 45.22 -20.13
C VAL A 68 -1.35 44.28 -20.93
N ASP A 69 -0.89 44.01 -22.14
CA ASP A 69 -1.51 43.14 -23.13
C ASP A 69 -1.79 41.73 -22.57
N ASN A 70 -3.02 41.27 -22.81
CA ASN A 70 -3.50 39.87 -22.86
C ASN A 70 -2.65 38.81 -22.11
N GLU A 71 -2.96 38.62 -20.84
CA GLU A 71 -2.84 37.28 -20.23
C GLU A 71 -4.01 36.44 -20.78
N GLU A 72 -3.67 35.36 -21.50
CA GLU A 72 -4.62 34.32 -21.89
C GLU A 72 -5.32 33.81 -20.63
N ALA A 73 -6.64 34.01 -20.57
CA ALA A 73 -7.47 33.38 -19.56
C ALA A 73 -7.29 31.86 -19.68
N MET A 74 -6.72 31.22 -18.67
CA MET A 74 -6.90 29.80 -18.47
C MET A 74 -8.39 29.59 -18.23
N ASP A 75 -9.10 29.08 -19.23
CA ASP A 75 -10.47 28.60 -19.09
C ASP A 75 -10.46 27.50 -18.01
N GLU A 76 -10.92 27.84 -16.79
CA GLU A 76 -11.26 26.85 -15.78
C GLU A 76 -12.52 26.10 -16.28
N GLU A 77 -12.31 24.95 -16.92
CA GLU A 77 -13.40 24.02 -17.20
C GLU A 77 -14.03 23.52 -15.89
N PRO A 78 -15.36 23.28 -15.85
CA PRO A 78 -16.02 22.76 -14.65
C PRO A 78 -15.40 21.42 -14.20
N LEU A 79 -15.16 21.24 -12.90
CA LEU A 79 -14.55 20.04 -12.29
C LEU A 79 -15.17 18.71 -12.78
N GLU A 80 -16.48 18.68 -13.02
CA GLU A 80 -17.16 17.48 -13.55
C GLU A 80 -16.75 17.10 -14.98
N GLU A 81 -16.33 18.07 -15.79
CA GLU A 81 -15.92 17.86 -17.18
C GLU A 81 -14.50 17.30 -17.25
N GLU A 82 -13.61 17.79 -16.37
CA GLU A 82 -12.29 17.24 -16.07
C GLU A 82 -12.36 15.76 -15.62
N GLU A 83 -13.32 15.42 -14.74
CA GLU A 83 -13.53 14.04 -14.31
C GLU A 83 -14.04 13.13 -15.44
N ARG A 84 -14.98 13.61 -16.26
CA ARG A 84 -15.50 12.86 -17.41
C ARG A 84 -14.41 12.56 -18.44
N LYS A 85 -13.45 13.47 -18.65
CA LYS A 85 -12.30 13.27 -19.54
C LYS A 85 -11.35 12.14 -19.08
N ARG A 86 -11.35 11.81 -17.79
CA ARG A 86 -10.51 10.74 -17.22
C ARG A 86 -11.07 9.34 -17.48
N ILE A 87 -12.34 9.21 -17.86
CA ILE A 87 -12.99 7.91 -18.04
C ILE A 87 -12.78 7.41 -19.47
N VAL A 88 -12.01 6.33 -19.61
CA VAL A 88 -11.84 5.64 -20.88
C VAL A 88 -12.87 4.54 -21.00
N ASN A 89 -13.74 4.65 -22.01
CA ASN A 89 -14.74 3.64 -22.33
C ASN A 89 -14.20 2.67 -23.39
N TYR A 90 -14.44 1.38 -23.22
CA TYR A 90 -14.11 0.37 -24.20
C TYR A 90 -15.19 -0.72 -24.25
N GLU A 91 -15.23 -1.47 -25.35
CA GLU A 91 -16.17 -2.57 -25.52
C GLU A 91 -15.44 -3.91 -25.42
N PHE A 92 -16.00 -4.82 -24.63
CA PHE A 92 -15.54 -6.19 -24.51
C PHE A 92 -16.74 -7.12 -24.53
N ASP A 93 -16.80 -8.03 -25.51
CA ASP A 93 -17.87 -9.03 -25.62
C ASP A 93 -19.28 -8.43 -25.71
N GLY A 94 -19.45 -7.33 -26.47
CA GLY A 94 -20.74 -6.66 -26.66
C GLY A 94 -21.20 -5.80 -25.47
N ARG A 95 -20.36 -5.62 -24.44
CA ARG A 95 -20.65 -4.77 -23.28
C ARG A 95 -19.61 -3.67 -23.14
N LYS A 96 -20.09 -2.49 -22.73
CA LYS A 96 -19.26 -1.34 -22.42
C LYS A 96 -18.68 -1.48 -21.02
N TYR A 97 -17.37 -1.29 -20.92
CA TYR A 97 -16.61 -1.20 -19.68
C TYR A 97 -15.88 0.13 -19.68
N SER A 98 -15.49 0.60 -18.49
CA SER A 98 -14.71 1.81 -18.35
C SER A 98 -13.60 1.63 -17.32
N TYR A 99 -12.57 2.47 -17.42
CA TYR A 99 -11.56 2.63 -16.38
C TYR A 99 -11.14 4.11 -16.31
N LYS A 100 -10.76 4.57 -15.12
CA LYS A 100 -10.29 5.96 -14.88
C LYS A 100 -8.78 6.03 -15.14
N GLU A 101 -8.36 6.94 -16.00
CA GLU A 101 -6.94 7.26 -16.21
C GLU A 101 -6.48 8.34 -15.23
N LYS A 102 -5.21 8.23 -14.81
CA LYS A 102 -4.60 9.22 -13.92
C LYS A 102 -4.29 10.51 -14.69
N PRO A 103 -4.33 11.69 -14.04
CA PRO A 103 -4.05 12.98 -14.70
C PRO A 103 -2.73 13.01 -15.47
N SER A 104 -1.66 12.45 -14.88
CA SER A 104 -0.35 12.32 -15.51
C SER A 104 -0.33 11.57 -16.84
N VAL A 105 -1.22 10.59 -17.04
CA VAL A 105 -1.33 9.84 -18.31
C VAL A 105 -1.98 10.71 -19.39
N ILE A 106 -2.99 11.49 -19.00
CA ILE A 106 -3.72 12.38 -19.90
C ILE A 106 -2.80 13.53 -20.33
N GLU A 107 -2.09 14.14 -19.39
CA GLU A 107 -1.12 15.19 -19.68
C GLU A 107 -0.01 14.72 -20.63
N GLU A 108 0.42 13.46 -20.54
CA GLU A 108 1.39 12.88 -21.50
C GLU A 108 0.77 12.71 -22.89
N LYS A 109 -0.47 12.22 -22.97
CA LYS A 109 -1.19 12.07 -24.26
C LYS A 109 -1.44 13.41 -24.95
N GLU A 110 -1.73 14.45 -24.17
CA GLU A 110 -1.86 15.84 -24.64
C GLU A 110 -0.50 16.47 -24.97
N GLY A 111 0.60 15.82 -24.59
CA GLY A 111 1.96 16.29 -24.82
C GLY A 111 2.36 17.49 -23.96
N LYS A 112 1.69 17.72 -22.83
CA LYS A 112 2.04 18.73 -21.81
C LYS A 112 3.30 18.30 -21.04
N ILE A 113 3.42 17.00 -20.78
CA ILE A 113 4.59 16.38 -20.16
C ILE A 113 5.20 15.32 -21.09
N GLU A 114 6.44 14.95 -20.82
CA GLU A 114 7.15 13.85 -21.47
C GLU A 114 8.10 13.17 -20.47
N PHE A 115 8.32 11.87 -20.66
CA PHE A 115 9.29 11.10 -19.90
C PHE A 115 10.56 10.93 -20.72
N ARG A 116 11.67 11.50 -20.24
CA ARG A 116 12.96 11.42 -20.92
C ARG A 116 13.96 10.63 -20.09
N VAL A 117 14.60 9.66 -20.72
CA VAL A 117 15.76 8.99 -20.15
C VAL A 117 17.00 9.79 -20.52
N VAL A 118 17.77 10.18 -19.52
CA VAL A 118 18.95 11.02 -19.65
C VAL A 118 20.13 10.42 -18.89
N ASN A 119 21.33 10.64 -19.41
CA ASN A 119 22.58 10.30 -18.74
C ASN A 119 23.61 11.41 -18.99
N ASN A 120 24.75 11.37 -18.30
CA ASN A 120 25.78 12.39 -18.50
C ASN A 120 26.62 12.10 -19.75
N ASP A 121 26.05 12.37 -20.92
CA ASP A 121 26.69 12.18 -22.22
C ASP A 121 27.46 13.43 -22.71
N GLY A 122 27.34 14.56 -21.99
CA GLY A 122 27.97 15.84 -22.30
C GLY A 122 27.15 16.77 -23.20
N LYS A 123 25.93 16.41 -23.60
CA LYS A 123 25.02 17.31 -24.33
C LYS A 123 24.38 18.34 -23.40
N GLY A 124 24.13 19.54 -23.93
CA GLY A 124 23.55 20.66 -23.19
C GLY A 124 22.17 20.36 -22.60
N ASP A 125 21.27 19.81 -23.41
CA ASP A 125 19.87 19.56 -23.01
C ASP A 125 19.78 18.52 -21.88
N GLU A 126 20.52 17.42 -21.99
CA GLU A 126 20.57 16.38 -20.96
C GLU A 126 21.18 16.90 -19.66
N LEU A 127 22.21 17.76 -19.76
CA LEU A 127 22.81 18.40 -18.60
C LEU A 127 21.84 19.35 -17.87
N ILE A 128 20.99 20.06 -18.60
CA ILE A 128 19.93 20.90 -18.00
C ILE A 128 18.96 20.03 -17.21
N ILE A 129 18.51 18.92 -17.79
CA ILE A 129 17.58 17.98 -17.12
C ILE A 129 18.23 17.37 -15.88
N LEU A 130 19.46 16.87 -15.98
CA LEU A 130 20.21 16.33 -14.84
C LEU A 130 20.43 17.37 -13.73
N THR A 131 20.66 18.63 -14.11
CA THR A 131 20.78 19.74 -13.15
C THR A 131 19.44 20.00 -12.44
N GLY A 132 18.33 19.97 -13.18
CA GLY A 132 16.98 20.07 -12.61
C GLY A 132 16.68 18.94 -11.63
N LEU A 133 16.98 17.69 -12.02
CA LEU A 133 16.84 16.51 -11.17
C LEU A 133 17.67 16.61 -9.88
N LYS A 134 18.95 16.95 -10.01
CA LYS A 134 19.82 17.19 -8.85
C LYS A 134 19.17 18.18 -7.88
N ASN A 135 18.65 19.30 -8.38
CA ASN A 135 18.05 20.32 -7.52
C ASN A 135 16.79 19.82 -6.81
N ILE A 136 15.98 18.98 -7.47
CA ILE A 136 14.82 18.33 -6.85
C ILE A 136 15.27 17.35 -5.78
N PHE A 137 16.20 16.44 -6.08
CA PHE A 137 16.70 15.47 -5.12
C PHE A 137 17.32 16.16 -3.89
N GLN A 138 18.09 17.23 -4.08
CA GLN A 138 18.67 18.00 -2.97
C GLN A 138 17.64 18.70 -2.08
N LYS A 139 16.43 18.97 -2.59
CA LYS A 139 15.33 19.57 -1.81
C LYS A 139 14.47 18.51 -1.13
N GLN A 140 14.17 17.42 -1.84
CA GLN A 140 13.24 16.38 -1.38
C GLN A 140 13.91 15.31 -0.51
N LEU A 141 15.25 15.18 -0.58
CA LEU A 141 16.03 14.21 0.20
C LEU A 141 17.03 14.98 1.10
N PRO A 142 16.57 15.60 2.21
CA PRO A 142 17.42 16.44 3.06
C PRO A 142 18.52 15.67 3.80
N GLU A 143 18.27 14.40 4.14
CA GLU A 143 19.23 13.52 4.83
C GLU A 143 20.42 13.13 3.92
N MET A 144 20.27 13.27 2.60
CA MET A 144 21.29 12.90 1.63
C MET A 144 22.25 14.07 1.37
N PRO A 145 23.59 13.88 1.51
CA PRO A 145 24.55 14.95 1.28
C PRO A 145 24.47 15.53 -0.14
N LYS A 146 24.39 16.86 -0.27
CA LYS A 146 24.26 17.54 -1.58
C LYS A 146 25.36 17.18 -2.58
N ALA A 147 26.59 17.02 -2.10
CA ALA A 147 27.74 16.61 -2.92
C ALA A 147 27.61 15.15 -3.39
N TYR A 148 27.03 14.29 -2.56
CA TYR A 148 26.76 12.89 -2.88
C TYR A 148 25.74 12.77 -4.01
N ILE A 149 24.59 13.47 -3.89
CA ILE A 149 23.56 13.54 -4.94
C ILE A 149 24.17 14.03 -6.25
N THR A 150 24.90 15.16 -6.20
CA THR A 150 25.54 15.74 -7.40
C THR A 150 26.46 14.74 -8.08
N ARG A 151 27.30 14.04 -7.30
CA ARG A 151 28.26 13.08 -7.84
C ARG A 151 27.57 11.93 -8.57
N LEU A 152 26.50 11.36 -8.00
CA LEU A 152 25.82 10.21 -8.59
C LEU A 152 24.89 10.57 -9.75
N VAL A 153 24.18 11.70 -9.67
CA VAL A 153 23.31 12.17 -10.78
C VAL A 153 24.13 12.45 -12.05
N PHE A 154 25.34 13.00 -11.90
CA PHE A 154 26.24 13.25 -13.03
C PHE A 154 27.21 12.10 -13.33
N ASP A 155 27.11 10.97 -12.64
CA ASP A 155 27.95 9.82 -12.92
C ASP A 155 27.49 9.14 -14.22
N ARG A 156 28.43 8.79 -15.10
CA ARG A 156 28.12 8.19 -16.41
C ARG A 156 27.60 6.77 -16.33
N SER A 157 27.83 6.07 -15.22
CA SER A 157 27.30 4.73 -14.97
C SER A 157 25.85 4.76 -14.46
N HIS A 158 25.30 5.94 -14.21
CA HIS A 158 23.93 6.12 -13.73
C HIS A 158 23.05 6.61 -14.87
N VAL A 159 21.79 6.18 -14.83
CA VAL A 159 20.78 6.55 -15.81
C VAL A 159 19.61 7.15 -15.05
N SER A 160 19.10 8.29 -15.48
CA SER A 160 17.95 8.93 -14.86
C SER A 160 16.79 8.99 -15.81
N ILE A 161 15.59 8.67 -15.32
CA ILE A 161 14.34 9.00 -16.00
C ILE A 161 13.78 10.28 -15.37
N ALA A 162 13.53 11.28 -16.19
CA ALA A 162 12.97 12.57 -15.78
C ALA A 162 11.57 12.76 -16.34
N VAL A 163 10.68 13.30 -15.51
CA VAL A 163 9.41 13.86 -15.95
C VAL A 163 9.66 15.33 -16.29
N VAL A 164 9.46 15.69 -17.56
CA VAL A 164 9.71 17.03 -18.07
C VAL A 164 8.40 17.63 -18.56
N ARG A 165 8.05 18.81 -18.05
CA ARG A 165 6.96 19.64 -18.58
C ARG A 165 7.54 20.59 -19.62
N LYS A 166 6.87 20.74 -20.76
CA LYS A 166 7.37 21.61 -21.84
C LYS A 166 7.51 23.08 -21.36
N PRO A 167 8.53 23.82 -21.83
CA PRO A 167 9.54 23.40 -22.81
C PRO A 167 10.69 22.56 -22.23
N LEU A 168 11.07 22.70 -20.96
CA LEU A 168 12.17 21.92 -20.35
C LEU A 168 12.19 21.96 -18.80
N ILE A 169 11.03 22.06 -18.17
CA ILE A 169 10.89 22.15 -16.71
C ILE A 169 10.87 20.74 -16.12
N VAL A 170 11.84 20.42 -15.26
CA VAL A 170 11.88 19.12 -14.58
C VAL A 170 10.90 19.10 -13.41
N VAL A 171 10.00 18.12 -13.40
CA VAL A 171 8.99 17.92 -12.35
C VAL A 171 9.45 16.90 -11.31
N GLY A 172 10.17 15.87 -11.74
CA GLY A 172 10.66 14.79 -10.87
C GLY A 172 11.47 13.77 -11.66
N GLY A 173 12.02 12.78 -10.97
CA GLY A 173 12.77 11.71 -11.62
C GLY A 173 13.15 10.54 -10.73
N ILE A 174 13.65 9.50 -11.37
CA ILE A 174 14.31 8.36 -10.73
C ILE A 174 15.70 8.21 -11.33
N THR A 175 16.73 8.12 -10.48
CA THR A 175 18.09 7.77 -10.89
C THR A 175 18.36 6.33 -10.51
N ILE A 176 18.77 5.53 -11.48
CA ILE A 176 19.16 4.13 -11.30
C ILE A 176 20.61 3.89 -11.65
N LYS A 177 21.17 2.83 -11.05
CA LYS A 177 22.45 2.24 -11.45
C LYS A 177 22.21 0.80 -11.91
N PRO A 178 22.26 0.53 -13.23
CA PRO A 178 22.05 -0.82 -13.75
C PRO A 178 23.27 -1.71 -13.52
N PHE A 179 23.04 -2.95 -13.10
CA PHE A 179 24.04 -4.02 -12.99
C PHE A 179 23.61 -5.19 -13.89
N GLU A 180 23.71 -5.00 -15.21
CA GLU A 180 23.22 -5.95 -16.22
C GLU A 180 23.79 -7.36 -16.07
N SER A 181 25.06 -7.48 -15.67
CA SER A 181 25.71 -8.78 -15.41
C SER A 181 25.08 -9.57 -14.25
N HIS A 182 24.31 -8.91 -13.39
CA HIS A 182 23.64 -9.50 -12.22
C HIS A 182 22.11 -9.42 -12.33
N HIS A 183 21.59 -8.97 -13.47
CA HIS A 183 20.16 -8.82 -13.77
C HIS A 183 19.36 -7.94 -12.80
N PHE A 184 20.00 -7.01 -12.09
CA PHE A 184 19.32 -6.06 -11.21
C PHE A 184 19.76 -4.62 -11.45
N ALA A 185 18.95 -3.65 -11.02
CA ALA A 185 19.36 -2.26 -10.94
C ALA A 185 19.07 -1.71 -9.54
N GLU A 186 19.97 -0.87 -9.05
CA GLU A 186 19.79 -0.12 -7.82
C GLU A 186 19.02 1.17 -8.13
N ILE A 187 17.91 1.40 -7.46
CA ILE A 187 17.26 2.72 -7.44
C ILE A 187 17.98 3.56 -6.39
N VAL A 188 18.69 4.57 -6.85
CA VAL A 188 19.52 5.43 -5.99
C VAL A 188 18.71 6.60 -5.46
N PHE A 189 17.95 7.26 -6.34
CA PHE A 189 17.09 8.39 -5.98
C PHE A 189 15.74 8.26 -6.65
N CYS A 190 14.68 8.62 -5.94
CA CYS A 190 13.33 8.72 -6.46
C CYS A 190 12.64 9.90 -5.76
N ALA A 191 12.29 10.95 -6.50
CA ALA A 191 11.62 12.12 -5.93
C ALA A 191 10.83 12.89 -6.99
N ILE A 192 9.78 13.56 -6.52
CA ILE A 192 8.95 14.48 -7.30
C ILE A 192 8.89 15.81 -6.56
N SER A 193 8.86 16.91 -7.30
CA SER A 193 8.65 18.25 -6.75
C SER A 193 7.39 18.28 -5.88
N SER A 194 7.50 18.86 -4.68
CA SER A 194 6.39 18.96 -3.72
C SER A 194 5.14 19.66 -4.28
N SER A 195 5.32 20.60 -5.20
CA SER A 195 4.23 21.30 -5.90
C SER A 195 3.38 20.38 -6.81
N GLU A 196 3.90 19.22 -7.16
CA GLU A 196 3.35 18.30 -8.16
C GLU A 196 3.15 16.88 -7.57
N GLN A 197 3.22 16.75 -6.25
CA GLN A 197 2.90 15.49 -5.55
C GLN A 197 1.38 15.21 -5.65
N VAL A 198 0.98 13.95 -5.43
CA VAL A 198 -0.43 13.48 -5.49
C VAL A 198 -1.05 13.38 -6.90
N ARG A 199 -0.50 14.03 -7.93
CA ARG A 199 -0.99 13.93 -9.33
C ARG A 199 -0.72 12.60 -10.06
N GLY A 200 -0.22 11.60 -9.33
CA GLY A 200 0.08 10.27 -9.87
C GLY A 200 1.36 10.15 -10.71
N TYR A 201 2.18 11.22 -10.82
CA TYR A 201 3.44 11.18 -11.59
C TYR A 201 4.40 10.10 -11.10
N GLY A 202 4.40 9.75 -9.80
CA GLY A 202 5.33 8.76 -9.23
C GLY A 202 5.08 7.36 -9.80
N ALA A 203 3.83 6.90 -9.70
CA ALA A 203 3.42 5.62 -10.27
C ALA A 203 3.64 5.58 -11.80
N HIS A 204 3.32 6.67 -12.49
CA HIS A 204 3.49 6.75 -13.94
C HIS A 204 4.97 6.69 -14.35
N MET A 205 5.83 7.40 -13.63
CA MET A 205 7.29 7.38 -13.80
C MET A 205 7.88 5.99 -13.54
N MET A 206 7.42 5.29 -12.50
CA MET A 206 7.86 3.91 -12.21
C MET A 206 7.44 2.94 -13.33
N ASN A 207 6.23 3.10 -13.88
CA ASN A 207 5.76 2.28 -15.00
C ASN A 207 6.58 2.51 -16.27
N HIS A 208 6.94 3.77 -16.55
CA HIS A 208 7.87 4.12 -17.63
C HIS A 208 9.26 3.52 -17.37
N LEU A 209 9.79 3.62 -16.16
CA LEU A 209 11.08 3.02 -15.79
C LEU A 209 11.10 1.51 -16.00
N LYS A 210 10.09 0.80 -15.48
CA LYS A 210 9.95 -0.67 -15.65
C LYS A 210 9.86 -1.05 -17.13
N THR A 211 9.14 -0.27 -17.93
CA THR A 211 8.98 -0.51 -19.36
C THR A 211 10.29 -0.26 -20.12
N TYR A 212 10.98 0.84 -19.80
CA TYR A 212 12.27 1.20 -20.40
C TYR A 212 13.35 0.16 -20.08
N VAL A 213 13.51 -0.18 -18.81
CA VAL A 213 14.54 -1.11 -18.34
C VAL A 213 14.32 -2.50 -18.96
N ARG A 214 13.09 -3.00 -19.02
CA ARG A 214 12.80 -4.28 -19.68
C ARG A 214 12.92 -4.26 -21.20
N GLY A 215 12.78 -3.09 -21.81
CA GLY A 215 12.89 -2.94 -23.26
C GLY A 215 14.34 -2.75 -23.74
N THR A 216 15.22 -2.23 -22.88
CA THR A 216 16.57 -1.79 -23.27
C THR A 216 17.71 -2.44 -22.50
N MET A 217 17.47 -2.99 -21.30
CA MET A 217 18.48 -3.56 -20.41
C MET A 217 18.11 -4.99 -20.00
N ASP A 218 19.09 -5.82 -19.66
CA ASP A 218 18.84 -7.17 -19.09
C ASP A 218 18.70 -7.11 -17.56
N VAL A 219 17.70 -6.35 -17.10
CA VAL A 219 17.40 -6.16 -15.67
C VAL A 219 16.01 -6.68 -15.37
N LYS A 220 15.92 -7.51 -14.32
CA LYS A 220 14.69 -8.18 -13.87
C LYS A 220 14.25 -7.74 -12.48
N TYR A 221 15.21 -7.29 -11.67
CA TYR A 221 14.99 -6.90 -10.28
C TYR A 221 15.38 -5.44 -10.06
N PHE A 222 14.59 -4.73 -9.25
CA PHE A 222 15.05 -3.49 -8.62
C PHE A 222 15.34 -3.73 -7.16
N LEU A 223 16.44 -3.14 -6.69
CA LEU A 223 16.77 -3.03 -5.28
C LEU A 223 16.83 -1.56 -4.90
N THR A 224 16.31 -1.22 -3.73
CA THR A 224 16.34 0.15 -3.22
C THR A 224 16.43 0.13 -1.71
N TYR A 225 17.12 1.12 -1.14
CA TYR A 225 16.91 1.50 0.25
C TYR A 225 15.82 2.57 0.28
N ALA A 226 14.73 2.28 0.97
CA ALA A 226 13.60 3.18 1.13
C ALA A 226 13.58 3.76 2.54
N ASP A 227 13.44 5.08 2.64
CA ASP A 227 13.12 5.73 3.91
C ASP A 227 11.72 5.32 4.38
N ASN A 228 11.47 5.42 5.69
CA ASN A 228 10.20 4.98 6.30
C ASN A 228 8.96 5.63 5.64
N TYR A 229 9.06 6.89 5.24
CA TYR A 229 7.97 7.62 4.55
C TYR A 229 7.72 7.13 3.12
N ALA A 230 8.70 6.47 2.49
CA ALA A 230 8.61 6.01 1.11
C ALA A 230 8.19 4.53 0.98
N ILE A 231 8.17 3.77 2.09
CA ILE A 231 7.84 2.33 2.08
C ILE A 231 6.46 2.09 1.44
N GLY A 232 5.45 2.88 1.80
CA GLY A 232 4.10 2.75 1.24
C GLY A 232 4.06 2.97 -0.28
N TYR A 233 4.80 3.97 -0.78
CA TYR A 233 4.95 4.20 -2.21
C TYR A 233 5.58 2.98 -2.91
N PHE A 234 6.71 2.47 -2.40
CA PHE A 234 7.40 1.33 -3.00
C PHE A 234 6.54 0.05 -2.94
N LYS A 235 5.83 -0.20 -1.84
CA LYS A 235 4.84 -1.30 -1.75
C LYS A 235 3.79 -1.20 -2.86
N LYS A 236 3.15 -0.04 -3.04
CA LYS A 236 2.18 0.21 -4.14
C LYS A 236 2.81 0.04 -5.54
N GLN A 237 4.14 0.11 -5.65
CA GLN A 237 4.88 -0.17 -6.88
C GLN A 237 5.35 -1.63 -7.00
N GLY A 238 4.91 -2.55 -6.13
CA GLY A 238 5.28 -3.96 -6.15
C GLY A 238 6.68 -4.25 -5.60
N PHE A 239 7.14 -3.45 -4.63
CA PHE A 239 8.32 -3.77 -3.83
C PHE A 239 7.91 -4.48 -2.54
N THR A 240 8.71 -5.45 -2.13
CA THR A 240 8.58 -6.15 -0.85
C THR A 240 9.86 -5.97 -0.01
N LYS A 241 9.73 -6.10 1.32
CA LYS A 241 10.88 -6.17 2.24
C LYS A 241 11.61 -7.51 2.13
N GLU A 242 10.97 -8.55 1.58
CA GLU A 242 11.56 -9.86 1.40
C GLU A 242 12.51 -9.87 0.19
N ILE A 243 13.81 -10.06 0.46
CA ILE A 243 14.84 -10.07 -0.58
C ILE A 243 15.08 -11.50 -1.04
N THR A 244 14.41 -11.90 -2.12
CA THR A 244 14.58 -13.23 -2.72
C THR A 244 15.87 -13.35 -3.54
N LEU A 245 16.48 -12.22 -3.95
CA LEU A 245 17.74 -12.23 -4.69
C LEU A 245 18.91 -12.66 -3.77
N PRO A 246 19.71 -13.68 -4.16
CA PRO A 246 20.82 -14.15 -3.34
C PRO A 246 21.81 -13.04 -2.98
N LYS A 247 22.16 -12.93 -1.69
CA LYS A 247 23.08 -11.91 -1.13
C LYS A 247 24.37 -11.73 -1.96
N LYS A 248 24.94 -12.83 -2.48
CA LYS A 248 26.18 -12.80 -3.28
C LYS A 248 26.07 -11.96 -4.57
N LEU A 249 24.87 -11.74 -5.09
CA LEU A 249 24.65 -11.01 -6.34
C LEU A 249 24.62 -9.49 -6.15
N TRP A 250 24.24 -9.01 -4.95
CA TRP A 250 24.00 -7.58 -4.71
C TRP A 250 24.83 -7.00 -3.56
N MET A 251 25.26 -7.83 -2.61
CA MET A 251 26.05 -7.39 -1.47
C MET A 251 27.42 -6.86 -1.93
N GLY A 252 27.73 -5.62 -1.54
CA GLY A 252 28.93 -4.90 -1.97
C GLY A 252 28.79 -4.14 -3.31
N TYR A 253 27.70 -4.35 -4.05
CA TYR A 253 27.39 -3.59 -5.27
C TYR A 253 26.52 -2.36 -4.99
N ILE A 254 25.49 -2.55 -4.15
CA ILE A 254 24.59 -1.48 -3.71
C ILE A 254 25.16 -0.73 -2.52
N LYS A 255 24.66 0.48 -2.28
CA LYS A 255 25.05 1.30 -1.13
C LYS A 255 24.10 1.07 0.04
N ASP A 256 24.68 0.83 1.21
CA ASP A 256 23.94 0.75 2.46
C ASP A 256 23.69 2.17 2.99
N TYR A 257 22.43 2.49 3.26
CA TYR A 257 22.03 3.76 3.85
C TYR A 257 21.51 3.51 5.27
N GLU A 258 22.07 4.23 6.24
CA GLU A 258 21.65 4.15 7.63
C GLU A 258 20.20 4.63 7.77
N GLY A 259 19.35 3.85 8.44
CA GLY A 259 17.92 4.16 8.59
C GLY A 259 17.04 3.81 7.40
N GLY A 260 17.60 3.33 6.27
CA GLY A 260 16.83 2.86 5.13
C GLY A 260 16.41 1.39 5.27
N THR A 261 15.21 1.04 4.79
CA THR A 261 14.76 -0.35 4.65
C THR A 261 15.09 -0.85 3.25
N LEU A 262 15.85 -1.95 3.14
CA LEU A 262 16.10 -2.60 1.86
C LEU A 262 14.82 -3.23 1.32
N MET A 263 14.47 -2.93 0.08
CA MET A 263 13.29 -3.46 -0.60
C MET A 263 13.64 -3.96 -2.01
N GLN A 264 12.94 -5.01 -2.44
CA GLN A 264 13.09 -5.62 -3.76
C GLN A 264 11.79 -5.55 -4.56
N CYS A 265 11.88 -5.17 -5.84
CA CYS A 265 10.81 -5.36 -6.82
C CYS A 265 11.23 -6.40 -7.86
N THR A 266 10.41 -7.43 -8.03
CA THR A 266 10.57 -8.43 -9.10
C THR A 266 9.63 -8.07 -10.24
N MET A 267 10.18 -7.69 -11.39
CA MET A 267 9.34 -7.27 -12.52
C MET A 267 8.69 -8.47 -13.22
N LEU A 268 7.41 -8.33 -13.54
CA LEU A 268 6.65 -9.31 -14.30
C LEU A 268 7.16 -9.40 -15.75
N PRO A 269 7.35 -10.60 -16.32
CA PRO A 269 8.10 -10.76 -17.58
C PRO A 269 7.33 -10.34 -18.84
N ARG A 270 5.99 -10.38 -18.82
CA ARG A 270 5.15 -10.24 -20.04
C ARG A 270 4.28 -8.98 -20.08
N ILE A 271 4.08 -8.32 -18.95
CA ILE A 271 3.16 -7.16 -18.87
C ILE A 271 3.81 -5.91 -19.48
N ARG A 272 3.03 -5.00 -20.05
CA ARG A 272 3.48 -3.61 -20.26
C ARG A 272 2.90 -2.77 -19.12
N TYR A 273 3.75 -2.24 -18.25
CA TYR A 273 3.30 -1.57 -17.03
C TYR A 273 2.46 -0.31 -17.31
N LEU A 274 2.72 0.39 -18.42
CA LEU A 274 1.90 1.52 -18.88
C LEU A 274 0.46 1.12 -19.23
N ASP A 275 0.24 -0.12 -19.67
CA ASP A 275 -1.09 -0.65 -19.98
C ASP A 275 -1.76 -1.32 -18.76
N GLY A 276 -1.17 -1.19 -17.56
CA GLY A 276 -1.60 -1.87 -16.33
C GLY A 276 -3.10 -1.72 -16.05
N PRO A 277 -3.64 -0.49 -15.90
CA PRO A 277 -5.07 -0.27 -15.65
C PRO A 277 -5.98 -0.92 -16.70
N LYS A 278 -5.59 -0.85 -17.98
CA LYS A 278 -6.33 -1.45 -19.08
C LYS A 278 -6.31 -2.98 -19.01
N ILE A 279 -5.15 -3.58 -18.76
CA ILE A 279 -5.00 -5.04 -18.64
C ILE A 279 -5.83 -5.57 -17.46
N LEU A 280 -5.75 -4.92 -16.30
CA LEU A 280 -6.53 -5.29 -15.11
C LEU A 280 -8.03 -5.16 -15.38
N SER A 281 -8.47 -4.07 -16.01
CA SER A 281 -9.88 -3.88 -16.40
C SER A 281 -10.36 -5.00 -17.34
N LEU A 282 -9.55 -5.38 -18.33
CA LEU A 282 -9.87 -6.49 -19.25
C LEU A 282 -9.92 -7.85 -18.53
N GLN A 283 -9.01 -8.10 -17.59
CA GLN A 283 -9.02 -9.31 -16.77
C GLN A 283 -10.28 -9.37 -15.89
N ARG A 284 -10.62 -8.28 -15.21
CA ARG A 284 -11.87 -8.16 -14.43
C ARG A 284 -13.09 -8.40 -15.30
N ALA A 285 -13.14 -7.82 -16.50
CA ALA A 285 -14.23 -8.06 -17.45
C ALA A 285 -14.35 -9.54 -17.86
N ALA A 286 -13.23 -10.24 -18.07
CA ALA A 286 -13.21 -11.67 -18.39
C ALA A 286 -13.68 -12.55 -17.21
N ILE A 287 -13.25 -12.24 -15.98
CA ILE A 287 -13.69 -12.95 -14.77
C ILE A 287 -15.19 -12.73 -14.56
N LEU A 288 -15.67 -11.49 -14.64
CA LEU A 288 -17.09 -11.17 -14.51
C LEU A 288 -17.94 -11.85 -15.59
N LYS A 289 -17.43 -12.02 -16.81
CA LYS A 289 -18.10 -12.82 -17.84
C LYS A 289 -18.27 -14.27 -17.39
N LYS A 290 -17.22 -14.88 -16.82
CA LYS A 290 -17.29 -16.26 -16.32
C LYS A 290 -18.24 -16.38 -15.14
N ILE A 291 -18.17 -15.45 -14.17
CA ILE A 291 -19.09 -15.39 -13.02
C ILE A 291 -20.54 -15.30 -13.52
N ARG A 292 -20.85 -14.42 -14.48
CA ARG A 292 -22.21 -14.32 -15.04
C ARG A 292 -22.69 -15.56 -15.79
N SER A 293 -21.77 -16.37 -16.34
CA SER A 293 -22.15 -17.61 -17.02
C SER A 293 -22.58 -18.72 -16.05
N ILE A 294 -22.21 -18.61 -14.78
CA ILE A 294 -22.51 -19.59 -13.73
C ILE A 294 -23.56 -19.01 -12.75
N GLY A 295 -23.37 -17.77 -12.33
CA GLY A 295 -24.16 -17.08 -11.31
C GLY A 295 -25.29 -16.24 -11.88
N HIS A 296 -26.36 -16.14 -11.10
CA HIS A 296 -27.57 -15.40 -11.43
C HIS A 296 -27.65 -14.01 -10.78
N SER A 297 -26.58 -13.56 -10.09
CA SER A 297 -26.56 -12.29 -9.35
C SER A 297 -26.79 -11.05 -10.20
N HIS A 298 -26.52 -11.13 -11.51
CA HIS A 298 -26.74 -10.05 -12.46
C HIS A 298 -28.21 -9.88 -12.88
N LEU A 299 -29.11 -10.78 -12.47
CA LEU A 299 -30.53 -10.72 -12.77
C LEU A 299 -31.24 -9.82 -11.76
N VAL A 300 -31.66 -8.63 -12.20
CA VAL A 300 -32.50 -7.75 -11.39
C VAL A 300 -33.91 -8.34 -11.32
N ARG A 301 -34.34 -8.69 -10.10
CA ARG A 301 -35.66 -9.28 -9.84
C ARG A 301 -36.65 -8.21 -9.39
N PRO A 302 -37.95 -8.38 -9.66
CA PRO A 302 -38.96 -7.42 -9.21
C PRO A 302 -38.98 -7.34 -7.69
N GLY A 303 -39.18 -6.12 -7.15
CA GLY A 303 -39.27 -5.89 -5.72
C GLY A 303 -40.44 -6.64 -5.07
N LEU A 304 -40.24 -7.06 -3.81
CA LEU A 304 -41.24 -7.82 -3.05
C LEU A 304 -42.46 -6.95 -2.73
N LYS A 305 -43.65 -7.41 -3.15
CA LYS A 305 -44.91 -6.72 -2.86
C LYS A 305 -45.27 -6.73 -1.37
N HIS A 306 -44.79 -7.75 -0.64
CA HIS A 306 -45.04 -7.96 0.78
C HIS A 306 -44.68 -6.75 1.65
N PHE A 307 -43.61 -6.04 1.31
CA PHE A 307 -43.17 -4.86 2.05
C PHE A 307 -43.81 -3.54 1.60
N LYS A 308 -44.75 -3.57 0.65
CA LYS A 308 -45.54 -2.38 0.28
C LYS A 308 -46.69 -2.14 1.26
N GLU A 309 -47.15 -3.18 1.94
CA GLU A 309 -48.20 -3.09 2.96
C GLU A 309 -47.50 -2.84 4.31
N ASN A 310 -47.97 -1.85 5.07
CA ASN A 310 -47.26 -1.23 6.21
C ASN A 310 -47.21 -2.11 7.49
N THR A 311 -47.15 -3.43 7.31
CA THR A 311 -47.10 -4.45 8.35
C THR A 311 -45.96 -5.41 8.02
N PRO A 312 -44.73 -5.13 8.48
CA PRO A 312 -43.60 -6.02 8.27
C PRO A 312 -43.83 -7.31 9.07
N SER A 313 -44.11 -8.39 8.35
CA SER A 313 -44.11 -9.75 8.89
C SER A 313 -42.94 -10.55 8.29
N PRO A 314 -42.25 -11.40 9.06
CA PRO A 314 -41.18 -12.24 8.54
C PRO A 314 -41.66 -13.07 7.36
N LEU A 315 -40.95 -12.99 6.24
CA LEU A 315 -41.23 -13.80 5.05
C LEU A 315 -40.27 -14.98 5.03
N ASP A 316 -40.75 -16.16 4.65
CA ASP A 316 -39.89 -17.33 4.42
C ASP A 316 -38.99 -17.07 3.19
N PRO A 317 -37.65 -17.09 3.35
CA PRO A 317 -36.72 -16.84 2.24
C PRO A 317 -36.92 -17.77 1.04
N LEU A 318 -37.38 -19.01 1.24
CA LEU A 318 -37.63 -19.97 0.16
C LEU A 318 -38.82 -19.58 -0.74
N THR A 319 -39.69 -18.69 -0.27
CA THR A 319 -40.82 -18.16 -1.06
C THR A 319 -40.39 -17.08 -2.05
N ILE A 320 -39.18 -16.53 -1.90
CA ILE A 320 -38.63 -15.51 -2.78
C ILE A 320 -37.98 -16.21 -3.98
N PRO A 321 -38.49 -16.03 -5.22
CA PRO A 321 -37.98 -16.72 -6.40
C PRO A 321 -36.47 -16.60 -6.57
N GLY A 322 -35.90 -15.43 -6.25
CA GLY A 322 -34.47 -15.21 -6.37
C GLY A 322 -33.58 -15.91 -5.38
N ILE A 323 -34.05 -16.07 -4.14
CA ILE A 323 -33.32 -16.77 -3.09
C ILE A 323 -33.35 -18.27 -3.37
N ARG A 324 -34.52 -18.79 -3.75
CA ARG A 324 -34.70 -20.19 -4.14
C ARG A 324 -33.86 -20.57 -5.36
N GLU A 325 -33.83 -19.74 -6.39
CA GLU A 325 -33.04 -19.99 -7.60
C GLU A 325 -31.53 -19.85 -7.38
N ALA A 326 -31.11 -19.03 -6.40
CA ALA A 326 -29.71 -18.90 -6.01
C ALA A 326 -29.18 -20.11 -5.20
N GLY A 327 -30.05 -21.07 -4.85
CA GLY A 327 -29.67 -22.22 -4.03
C GLY A 327 -29.37 -21.86 -2.58
N TRP A 328 -29.96 -20.77 -2.08
CA TRP A 328 -29.79 -20.34 -0.70
C TRP A 328 -30.22 -21.44 0.27
N THR A 329 -29.41 -21.64 1.31
CA THR A 329 -29.71 -22.53 2.43
C THR A 329 -29.58 -21.74 3.73
N LYS A 330 -30.31 -22.18 4.76
CA LYS A 330 -30.20 -21.58 6.09
C LYS A 330 -28.76 -21.65 6.62
N GLU A 331 -28.03 -22.72 6.31
CA GLU A 331 -26.63 -22.90 6.70
C GLU A 331 -25.70 -21.84 6.07
N MET A 332 -25.93 -21.47 4.80
CA MET A 332 -25.18 -20.38 4.15
C MET A 332 -25.46 -19.02 4.79
N ASP A 333 -26.72 -18.78 5.20
CA ASP A 333 -27.12 -17.55 5.87
C ASP A 333 -26.54 -17.45 7.28
N ASP A 334 -26.61 -18.56 8.04
CA ASP A 334 -26.03 -18.67 9.37
C ASP A 334 -24.51 -18.46 9.32
N LEU A 335 -23.83 -18.96 8.28
CA LEU A 335 -22.40 -18.72 8.05
C LEU A 335 -22.11 -17.25 7.65
N ALA A 336 -22.92 -16.65 6.79
CA ALA A 336 -22.75 -15.25 6.38
C ALA A 336 -23.03 -14.27 7.53
N GLN A 337 -23.89 -14.64 8.47
CA GLN A 337 -24.19 -13.88 9.68
C GLN A 337 -23.16 -14.10 10.79
N GLN A 338 -22.27 -15.10 10.67
CA GLN A 338 -21.18 -15.23 11.62
C GLN A 338 -20.26 -14.02 11.47
N PRO A 339 -19.95 -13.31 12.57
CA PRO A 339 -19.01 -12.21 12.51
C PRO A 339 -17.65 -12.76 12.05
N LYS A 340 -17.18 -12.32 10.87
CA LYS A 340 -15.88 -12.73 10.30
C LYS A 340 -14.71 -12.43 11.24
N ARG A 341 -14.86 -11.45 12.12
CA ARG A 341 -13.86 -10.97 13.07
C ARG A 341 -14.43 -10.92 14.48
N SER A 342 -13.56 -11.10 15.48
CA SER A 342 -13.95 -10.90 16.89
C SER A 342 -14.56 -9.50 17.08
N PRO A 343 -15.62 -9.33 17.91
CA PRO A 343 -16.15 -8.02 18.25
C PRO A 343 -15.11 -7.04 18.82
N HIS A 344 -13.98 -7.56 19.33
CA HIS A 344 -12.89 -6.78 19.89
C HIS A 344 -11.80 -6.41 18.86
N TYR A 345 -11.92 -6.87 17.61
CA TYR A 345 -10.87 -6.72 16.57
C TYR A 345 -10.43 -5.27 16.38
N ALA A 346 -11.38 -4.34 16.21
CA ALA A 346 -11.08 -2.93 16.00
C ALA A 346 -10.27 -2.33 17.16
N VAL A 347 -10.57 -2.75 18.39
CA VAL A 347 -9.86 -2.30 19.60
C VAL A 347 -8.46 -2.90 19.64
N MET A 348 -8.33 -4.21 19.42
CA MET A 348 -7.03 -4.88 19.36
C MET A 348 -6.12 -4.27 18.29
N MET A 349 -6.65 -4.00 17.09
CA MET A 349 -5.94 -3.33 15.99
C MET A 349 -5.47 -1.92 16.39
N THR A 350 -6.35 -1.14 17.02
CA THR A 350 -6.01 0.21 17.50
C THR A 350 -4.90 0.17 18.55
N LEU A 351 -4.97 -0.76 19.51
CA LEU A 351 -3.97 -0.92 20.56
C LEU A 351 -2.62 -1.37 19.98
N LEU A 352 -2.63 -2.32 19.06
CA LEU A 352 -1.42 -2.83 18.39
C LEU A 352 -0.73 -1.72 17.59
N THR A 353 -1.51 -0.98 16.79
CA THR A 353 -1.03 0.14 15.98
C THR A 353 -0.39 1.23 16.84
N GLU A 354 -1.02 1.59 17.96
CA GLU A 354 -0.47 2.56 18.90
C GLU A 354 0.90 2.11 19.47
N MET A 355 1.03 0.83 19.82
CA MET A 355 2.32 0.29 20.26
C MET A 355 3.37 0.29 19.13
N MET A 356 3.00 -0.10 17.92
CA MET A 356 3.88 -0.16 16.74
C MET A 356 4.29 1.21 16.20
N ASN A 357 3.61 2.30 16.58
CA ASN A 357 3.99 3.66 16.22
C ASN A 357 4.78 4.39 17.32
N HIS A 358 4.82 3.85 18.53
CA HIS A 358 5.52 4.51 19.63
C HIS A 358 7.06 4.37 19.54
N PRO A 359 7.87 5.44 19.69
CA PRO A 359 9.33 5.40 19.50
C PRO A 359 10.13 4.39 20.35
N SER A 360 9.52 3.85 21.40
CA SER A 360 10.16 2.85 22.29
C SER A 360 9.93 1.40 21.85
N ASN A 361 9.27 1.16 20.71
CA ASN A 361 8.91 -0.19 20.27
C ASN A 361 10.03 -1.00 19.62
N TRP A 362 11.12 -0.36 19.19
CA TRP A 362 12.12 -0.99 18.34
C TRP A 362 12.67 -2.34 18.84
N PRO A 363 12.77 -2.64 20.16
CA PRO A 363 13.20 -3.97 20.61
C PRO A 363 12.15 -5.07 20.47
N PHE A 364 10.90 -4.71 20.24
CA PHE A 364 9.73 -5.58 20.28
C PHE A 364 9.06 -5.74 18.91
N LEU A 365 9.59 -5.09 17.87
CA LEU A 365 9.01 -5.13 16.53
C LEU A 365 9.15 -6.50 15.85
N GLN A 366 10.15 -7.29 16.24
CA GLN A 366 10.49 -8.57 15.62
C GLN A 366 10.89 -9.58 16.69
N PRO A 367 10.79 -10.89 16.41
CA PRO A 367 11.31 -11.93 17.31
C PRO A 367 12.80 -11.72 17.62
N VAL A 368 13.21 -12.01 18.85
CA VAL A 368 14.63 -11.90 19.25
C VAL A 368 15.48 -12.86 18.42
N ASN A 369 16.47 -12.33 17.71
CA ASN A 369 17.33 -13.17 16.86
C ASN A 369 18.20 -14.12 17.70
N LYS A 370 17.99 -15.43 17.54
CA LYS A 370 18.75 -16.48 18.23
C LYS A 370 20.27 -16.43 17.97
N ASP A 371 20.67 -15.97 16.79
CA ASP A 371 22.09 -15.88 16.43
C ASP A 371 22.77 -14.69 17.11
N GLU A 372 22.01 -13.64 17.46
CA GLU A 372 22.50 -12.46 18.17
C GLU A 372 22.43 -12.63 19.69
N VAL A 373 21.41 -13.34 20.18
CA VAL A 373 21.16 -13.56 21.61
C VAL A 373 20.99 -15.06 21.91
N ALA A 374 22.13 -15.74 22.04
CA ALA A 374 22.22 -17.21 22.00
C ALA A 374 21.49 -17.94 23.15
N ASP A 375 21.39 -17.34 24.34
CA ASP A 375 20.76 -17.94 25.52
C ASP A 375 19.30 -17.50 25.72
N TYR A 376 18.78 -16.58 24.92
CA TYR A 376 17.44 -16.00 25.10
C TYR A 376 16.35 -17.06 25.21
N TYR A 377 16.29 -17.98 24.26
CA TYR A 377 15.28 -19.06 24.20
C TYR A 377 15.53 -20.20 25.20
N GLN A 378 16.61 -20.13 25.98
CA GLN A 378 16.83 -21.02 27.13
C GLN A 378 16.25 -20.41 28.41
N VAL A 379 16.20 -19.08 28.48
CA VAL A 379 15.70 -18.31 29.62
C VAL A 379 14.21 -17.99 29.46
N ILE A 380 13.77 -17.62 28.26
CA ILE A 380 12.40 -17.25 27.92
C ILE A 380 11.73 -18.42 27.21
N THR A 381 10.67 -18.96 27.82
CA THR A 381 9.96 -20.16 27.35
C THR A 381 8.82 -19.85 26.40
N GLU A 382 8.20 -18.67 26.53
CA GLU A 382 7.06 -18.22 25.73
C GLU A 382 7.39 -16.88 25.08
N PRO A 383 8.23 -16.86 24.02
CA PRO A 383 8.61 -15.62 23.35
C PRO A 383 7.40 -14.99 22.63
N MET A 384 7.37 -13.66 22.60
CA MET A 384 6.33 -12.88 21.90
C MET A 384 6.90 -11.55 21.43
N ASP A 385 6.38 -11.03 20.32
CA ASP A 385 6.75 -9.75 19.69
C ASP A 385 5.57 -9.17 18.90
N LEU A 386 5.65 -7.88 18.55
CA LEU A 386 4.57 -7.15 17.91
C LEU A 386 4.25 -7.64 16.50
N SER A 387 5.22 -8.13 15.72
CA SER A 387 4.95 -8.67 14.38
C SER A 387 4.25 -10.04 14.44
N THR A 388 4.61 -10.87 15.42
CA THR A 388 3.86 -12.11 15.68
C THR A 388 2.43 -11.79 16.12
N MET A 389 2.24 -10.76 16.94
CA MET A 389 0.90 -10.31 17.33
C MET A 389 0.07 -9.77 16.16
N GLU A 390 0.69 -9.04 15.22
CA GLU A 390 0.08 -8.54 13.98
C GLU A 390 -0.46 -9.72 13.15
N VAL A 391 0.38 -10.72 12.88
CA VAL A 391 -0.04 -11.94 12.14
C VAL A 391 -1.17 -12.68 12.86
N LYS A 392 -1.12 -12.80 14.19
CA LYS A 392 -2.20 -13.44 14.97
C LYS A 392 -3.52 -12.66 14.91
N LEU A 393 -3.45 -11.33 14.88
CA LEU A 393 -4.63 -10.48 14.77
C LEU A 393 -5.25 -10.60 13.37
N ASP A 394 -4.43 -10.54 12.33
CA ASP A 394 -4.84 -10.62 10.92
C ASP A 394 -5.42 -11.99 10.56
N SER A 395 -4.96 -13.05 11.22
CA SER A 395 -5.51 -14.42 11.10
C SER A 395 -6.70 -14.72 12.03
N ASN A 396 -7.20 -13.72 12.76
CA ASN A 396 -8.31 -13.86 13.73
C ASN A 396 -8.02 -14.90 14.83
N ALA A 397 -6.75 -15.07 15.22
CA ALA A 397 -6.33 -16.02 16.25
C ALA A 397 -6.59 -15.54 17.69
N TYR A 398 -7.08 -14.31 17.87
CA TYR A 398 -7.55 -13.79 19.15
C TYR A 398 -9.08 -13.82 19.21
N GLU A 399 -9.62 -14.78 19.95
CA GLU A 399 -11.07 -14.89 20.15
C GLU A 399 -11.56 -13.81 21.15
N ALA A 400 -10.78 -13.56 22.20
CA ALA A 400 -11.06 -12.58 23.25
C ALA A 400 -9.95 -11.53 23.40
N LEU A 401 -10.32 -10.37 23.98
CA LEU A 401 -9.35 -9.33 24.32
C LEU A 401 -8.32 -9.83 25.36
N ASP A 402 -8.70 -10.77 26.23
CA ASP A 402 -7.80 -11.43 27.19
C ASP A 402 -6.60 -12.09 26.51
N ASP A 403 -6.82 -12.78 25.39
CA ASP A 403 -5.77 -13.49 24.65
C ASP A 403 -4.76 -12.51 24.06
N PHE A 404 -5.25 -11.40 23.52
CA PHE A 404 -4.42 -10.31 23.00
C PHE A 404 -3.62 -9.62 24.11
N LEU A 405 -4.26 -9.31 25.24
CA LEU A 405 -3.60 -8.65 26.37
C LEU A 405 -2.58 -9.58 27.07
N TYR A 406 -2.79 -10.88 27.03
CA TYR A 406 -1.82 -11.87 27.50
C TYR A 406 -0.51 -11.78 26.70
N ASP A 407 -0.60 -11.74 25.37
CA ASP A 407 0.59 -11.61 24.51
C ASP A 407 1.28 -10.25 24.66
N CYS A 408 0.52 -9.17 24.81
CA CYS A 408 1.08 -7.86 25.19
C CYS A 408 1.89 -7.95 26.49
N LYS A 409 1.33 -8.61 27.52
CA LYS A 409 2.02 -8.80 28.81
C LYS A 409 3.27 -9.65 28.67
N LEU A 410 3.26 -10.69 27.83
CA LEU A 410 4.43 -11.52 27.55
C LEU A 410 5.59 -10.69 27.00
N ILE A 411 5.35 -9.77 26.06
CA ILE A 411 6.39 -8.88 25.53
C ILE A 411 7.11 -8.14 26.67
N PHE A 412 6.35 -7.54 27.59
CA PHE A 412 6.92 -6.75 28.68
C PHE A 412 7.56 -7.64 29.76
N ALA A 413 6.89 -8.72 30.15
CA ALA A 413 7.35 -9.64 31.18
C ALA A 413 8.65 -10.35 30.77
N ASN A 414 8.71 -10.87 29.54
CA ASN A 414 9.91 -11.51 29.00
C ASN A 414 11.07 -10.53 28.92
N CYS A 415 10.81 -9.29 28.49
CA CYS A 415 11.84 -8.25 28.46
C CYS A 415 12.39 -7.96 29.87
N ARG A 416 11.51 -7.82 30.87
CA ARG A 416 11.90 -7.55 32.26
C ARG A 416 12.58 -8.74 32.94
N GLN A 417 12.22 -9.97 32.58
CA GLN A 417 12.85 -11.19 33.09
C GLN A 417 14.27 -11.35 32.56
N TYR A 418 14.48 -11.09 31.26
CA TYR A 418 15.77 -11.28 30.61
C TYR A 418 16.73 -10.09 30.83
N ASN A 419 16.22 -8.86 30.84
CA ASN A 419 17.04 -7.65 30.91
C ASN A 419 17.03 -7.01 32.30
N GLY A 420 18.16 -6.44 32.73
CA GLY A 420 18.22 -5.69 33.99
C GLY A 420 17.48 -4.35 33.94
N GLU A 421 16.97 -3.89 35.09
CA GLU A 421 16.12 -2.69 35.22
C GLU A 421 16.76 -1.39 34.66
N ASN A 422 18.09 -1.31 34.68
CA ASN A 422 18.83 -0.13 34.23
C ASN A 422 18.99 -0.06 32.70
N THR A 423 18.68 -1.14 31.98
CA THR A 423 18.84 -1.24 30.52
C THR A 423 17.81 -0.38 29.77
N THR A 424 18.14 -0.02 28.53
CA THR A 424 17.22 0.66 27.62
C THR A 424 16.02 -0.22 27.28
N PHE A 425 16.22 -1.53 27.13
CA PHE A 425 15.19 -2.53 26.87
C PHE A 425 14.11 -2.54 27.96
N PHE A 426 14.52 -2.65 29.22
CA PHE A 426 13.61 -2.65 30.36
C PHE A 426 12.81 -1.34 30.45
N LYS A 427 13.48 -0.20 30.26
CA LYS A 427 12.83 1.12 30.24
C LYS A 427 11.81 1.24 29.09
N ASN A 428 12.13 0.67 27.94
CA ASN A 428 11.24 0.69 26.78
C ASN A 428 10.01 -0.20 26.98
N ALA A 429 10.15 -1.38 27.61
CA ALA A 429 9.01 -2.22 27.98
C ALA A 429 8.03 -1.47 28.89
N ASN A 430 8.54 -0.79 29.92
CA ASN A 430 7.69 -0.01 30.83
C ASN A 430 7.02 1.19 30.16
N LYS A 431 7.65 1.80 29.14
CA LYS A 431 7.03 2.88 28.36
C LYS A 431 5.92 2.34 27.47
N LEU A 432 6.17 1.24 26.78
CA LEU A 432 5.21 0.66 25.85
C LEU A 432 3.99 0.07 26.57
N GLU A 433 4.19 -0.54 27.74
CA GLU A 433 3.10 -0.99 28.63
C GLU A 433 2.22 0.18 29.09
N LYS A 434 2.83 1.33 29.42
CA LYS A 434 2.07 2.55 29.74
C LYS A 434 1.27 3.08 28.55
N VAL A 435 1.82 2.99 27.34
CA VAL A 435 1.11 3.38 26.11
C VAL A 435 -0.13 2.49 25.93
N LEU A 436 0.03 1.16 26.04
CA LEU A 436 -1.08 0.21 25.99
C LEU A 436 -2.17 0.55 27.03
N ILE A 437 -1.77 0.71 28.29
CA ILE A 437 -2.71 1.00 29.39
C ILE A 437 -3.42 2.34 29.18
N ASN A 438 -2.71 3.38 28.73
CA ASN A 438 -3.32 4.68 28.49
C ASN A 438 -4.30 4.63 27.33
N LYS A 439 -3.95 3.92 26.25
CA LYS A 439 -4.83 3.77 25.10
C LYS A 439 -6.08 2.95 25.44
N LEU A 440 -5.93 1.92 26.26
CA LEU A 440 -7.05 1.08 26.71
C LEU A 440 -8.09 1.88 27.52
N LYS A 441 -7.68 2.93 28.24
CA LYS A 441 -8.59 3.82 28.99
C LYS A 441 -9.52 4.63 28.09
N ASP A 442 -9.18 4.82 26.82
CA ASP A 442 -10.06 5.48 25.85
C ASP A 442 -11.32 4.65 25.55
N PHE A 443 -11.36 3.38 26.00
CA PHE A 443 -12.48 2.46 25.81
C PHE A 443 -13.10 2.06 27.16
N PRO A 444 -14.13 2.79 27.65
CA PRO A 444 -14.73 2.56 28.97
C PRO A 444 -15.28 1.14 29.20
N GLU A 445 -15.73 0.50 28.12
CA GLU A 445 -16.25 -0.88 28.09
C GLU A 445 -15.19 -1.92 28.50
N TYR A 446 -13.90 -1.60 28.38
CA TYR A 446 -12.78 -2.46 28.76
C TYR A 446 -12.06 -1.99 30.02
N SER A 447 -12.70 -1.14 30.83
CA SER A 447 -12.10 -0.60 32.07
C SER A 447 -11.61 -1.68 33.04
N GLN A 448 -12.28 -2.83 33.12
CA GLN A 448 -11.86 -3.98 33.94
C GLN A 448 -10.44 -4.49 33.61
N TYR A 449 -10.00 -4.33 32.35
CA TYR A 449 -8.69 -4.78 31.89
C TYR A 449 -7.57 -3.81 32.29
N VAL A 450 -7.89 -2.53 32.49
CA VAL A 450 -6.93 -1.52 32.96
C VAL A 450 -6.45 -1.89 34.37
N ASP A 451 -7.38 -2.28 35.25
CA ASP A 451 -7.06 -2.67 36.62
C ASP A 451 -6.22 -3.97 36.66
N MET A 452 -6.49 -4.90 35.74
CA MET A 452 -5.74 -6.15 35.60
C MET A 452 -4.32 -5.96 35.02
N LEU A 453 -4.08 -4.90 34.24
CA LEU A 453 -2.77 -4.57 33.69
C LEU A 453 -1.90 -3.77 34.67
N GLN A 454 -2.50 -3.24 35.74
CA GLN A 454 -1.82 -2.43 36.76
C GLN A 454 -1.44 -3.20 38.03
N GLN A 455 -1.89 -4.46 38.14
CA GLN A 455 -1.46 -5.43 39.17
C GLN A 455 -0.28 -6.25 38.64
#